data_AF-A0A2C6LBX2-F1
#
_entry.id   AF-A0A2C6LBX2-F1
#
_cell.length_a   1.000
_cell.length_b   1.000
_cell.length_c   1.000
_cell.angle_alpha   90.00
_cell.angle_beta   90.00
_cell.angle_gamma   90.00
#
_symmetry.space_group_name_H-M   'P 1'
#
loop_
_entity.id
_entity.type
_entity.pdbx_description
1 polymer ?
#
loop_
_entity_poly.entity_id
_entity_poly.type
_entity_poly.pdbx_seq_one_letter_code
_entity_poly.pdbx_strand_id
1 'polypeptide(L)'
;MVFDRDGDGWLTLQEAASAIRSCGVVVSEKEVQNLPSQVDWQAFYDWMQARLVTYDPGQELTKLFSMFDRSRDGTVSSQELVQVIKSLSTSLSEDQIKEIVKDADPDQTGSIRYADFVHRLLE
;
A
#
# COMPACT_ATOMS: atom_id res chain seq x y z
N MET A 1 -11.04 21.96 -5.10
CA MET A 1 -10.23 20.72 -5.01
C MET A 1 -10.10 20.36 -3.52
N VAL A 2 -9.87 19.09 -3.15
CA VAL A 2 -9.92 18.67 -1.72
C VAL A 2 -8.69 19.14 -0.92
N PHE A 3 -7.56 19.36 -1.61
CA PHE A 3 -6.27 19.67 -1.00
C PHE A 3 -5.80 21.12 -1.17
N ASP A 4 -6.33 21.82 -2.17
CA ASP A 4 -6.17 23.27 -2.39
C ASP A 4 -7.19 24.00 -1.48
N ARG A 5 -6.68 24.61 -0.41
CA ARG A 5 -7.50 25.21 0.66
C ARG A 5 -7.84 26.66 0.41
N ASP A 6 -6.99 27.38 -0.30
CA ASP A 6 -7.21 28.78 -0.64
C ASP A 6 -7.92 28.94 -1.99
N GLY A 7 -8.05 27.86 -2.77
CA GLY A 7 -8.79 27.82 -4.01
C GLY A 7 -8.08 28.55 -5.14
N ASP A 8 -6.77 28.73 -5.04
CA ASP A 8 -5.98 29.50 -6.01
C ASP A 8 -5.61 28.67 -7.25
N GLY A 9 -5.89 27.35 -7.24
CA GLY A 9 -5.60 26.42 -8.32
C GLY A 9 -4.16 25.89 -8.32
N TRP A 10 -3.35 26.29 -7.35
CA TRP A 10 -2.00 25.84 -7.08
C TRP A 10 -1.98 25.08 -5.75
N LEU A 11 -1.03 24.16 -5.61
CA LEU A 11 -0.70 23.58 -4.31
C LEU A 11 0.61 24.16 -3.84
N THR A 12 0.53 24.79 -2.68
CA THR A 12 1.71 25.15 -1.92
C THR A 12 2.39 23.90 -1.37
N LEU A 13 3.66 24.05 -1.03
CA LEU A 13 4.48 23.04 -0.38
C LEU A 13 3.82 22.46 0.90
N GLN A 14 3.05 23.28 1.63
CA GLN A 14 2.32 22.88 2.83
C GLN A 14 1.08 22.04 2.52
N GLU A 15 0.37 22.36 1.44
CA GLU A 15 -0.80 21.62 0.97
C GLU A 15 -0.39 20.30 0.33
N ALA A 16 0.66 20.31 -0.49
CA ALA A 16 1.30 19.12 -1.02
C ALA A 16 1.76 18.18 0.10
N ALA A 17 2.46 18.68 1.12
CA ALA A 17 2.89 17.87 2.27
C ALA A 17 1.71 17.32 3.09
N SER A 18 0.60 18.06 3.16
CA SER A 18 -0.62 17.60 3.82
C SER A 18 -1.31 16.49 3.01
N ALA A 19 -1.39 16.63 1.68
CA ALA A 19 -1.93 15.64 0.77
C ALA A 19 -1.13 14.33 0.80
N ILE A 20 0.20 14.43 0.73
CA ILE A 20 1.14 13.30 0.79
C ILE A 20 0.96 12.49 2.08
N ARG A 21 0.94 13.16 3.24
CA ARG A 21 0.72 12.51 4.54
C ARG A 21 -0.67 11.87 4.63
N SER A 22 -1.67 12.51 4.03
CA SER A 22 -3.03 11.97 3.98
C SER A 22 -3.17 10.77 3.05
N CYS A 23 -2.30 10.62 2.05
CA CYS A 23 -2.26 9.46 1.15
C CYS A 23 -1.44 8.28 1.71
N GLY A 24 -0.90 8.38 2.93
CA GLY A 24 -0.08 7.33 3.54
C GLY A 24 1.34 7.21 2.94
N VAL A 25 1.74 8.14 2.07
CA VAL A 25 3.07 8.15 1.46
C VAL A 25 4.03 8.87 2.39
N VAL A 26 5.08 8.16 2.85
CA VAL A 26 6.14 8.77 3.65
C VAL A 26 7.15 9.41 2.69
N VAL A 27 7.09 10.73 2.55
CA VAL A 27 8.05 11.50 1.75
C VAL A 27 9.02 12.22 2.68
N SER A 28 10.31 12.19 2.33
CA SER A 28 11.35 12.82 3.13
C SER A 28 11.35 14.35 2.97
N GLU A 29 11.73 15.10 4.02
CA GLU A 29 11.81 16.57 3.96
C GLU A 29 12.72 17.08 2.82
N LYS A 30 13.78 16.34 2.49
CA LYS A 30 14.68 16.66 1.36
C LYS A 30 13.98 16.59 -0.01
N GLU A 31 13.01 15.70 -0.14
CA GLU A 31 12.27 15.53 -1.40
C GLU A 31 11.18 16.58 -1.54
N VAL A 32 10.59 16.95 -0.42
CA VAL A 32 9.64 18.07 -0.29
C VAL A 32 10.35 19.41 -0.59
N GLN A 33 11.60 19.59 -0.17
CA GLN A 33 12.42 20.78 -0.49
C GLN A 33 12.82 20.88 -1.97
N ASN A 34 12.84 19.76 -2.70
CA ASN A 34 13.11 19.77 -4.15
C ASN A 34 11.86 20.06 -4.98
N LEU A 35 10.68 20.16 -4.36
CA LEU A 35 9.48 20.60 -5.04
C LEU A 35 9.52 22.13 -5.26
N PRO A 36 8.96 22.61 -6.38
CA PRO A 36 8.70 24.03 -6.57
C PRO A 36 7.85 24.60 -5.43
N SER A 37 8.01 25.90 -5.14
CA SER A 37 7.24 26.58 -4.08
C SER A 37 5.73 26.49 -4.26
N GLN A 38 5.29 26.39 -5.52
CA GLN A 38 3.91 26.18 -5.94
C GLN A 38 3.92 25.20 -7.12
N VAL A 39 3.06 24.20 -7.08
CA VAL A 39 2.88 23.22 -8.17
C VAL A 39 1.41 23.20 -8.56
N ASP A 40 1.12 23.13 -9.85
CA ASP A 40 -0.25 22.90 -10.28
C ASP A 40 -0.68 21.45 -9.96
N TRP A 41 -1.99 21.20 -9.98
CA TRP A 41 -2.54 19.88 -9.66
C TRP A 41 -2.04 18.77 -10.59
N GLN A 42 -1.77 19.07 -11.87
CA GLN A 42 -1.29 18.08 -12.82
C GLN A 42 0.15 17.67 -12.49
N ALA A 43 1.04 18.64 -12.28
CA ALA A 43 2.42 18.39 -11.86
C ALA A 43 2.50 17.68 -10.51
N PHE A 44 1.64 18.06 -9.55
CA PHE A 44 1.53 17.38 -8.26
C PHE A 44 1.03 15.94 -8.43
N TYR A 45 0.03 15.71 -9.27
CA TYR A 45 -0.50 14.38 -9.54
C TYR A 45 0.53 13.50 -10.23
N ASP A 46 1.24 13.97 -11.26
CA ASP A 46 2.31 13.23 -11.93
C ASP A 46 3.47 12.90 -10.97
N TRP A 47 3.86 13.85 -10.13
CA TRP A 47 4.89 13.63 -9.10
C TRP A 47 4.45 12.65 -8.03
N MET A 48 3.19 12.77 -7.58
CA MET A 48 2.60 11.88 -6.59
C MET A 48 2.40 10.49 -7.19
N GLN A 49 1.99 10.35 -8.45
CA GLN A 49 1.81 9.09 -9.15
C GLN A 49 3.15 8.38 -9.35
N ALA A 50 4.21 9.11 -9.73
CA ALA A 50 5.56 8.57 -9.78
C ALA A 50 6.04 8.00 -8.42
N ARG A 51 5.46 8.46 -7.30
CA ARG A 51 5.78 7.98 -5.94
C ARG A 51 4.75 7.01 -5.35
N LEU A 52 3.47 7.12 -5.69
CA LEU A 52 2.42 6.19 -5.31
C LEU A 52 2.61 4.83 -6.00
N VAL A 53 3.22 4.81 -7.20
CA VAL A 53 3.66 3.57 -7.86
C VAL A 53 4.67 2.77 -7.02
N THR A 54 5.23 3.33 -5.94
CA THR A 54 6.10 2.57 -5.01
C THR A 54 5.35 1.85 -3.91
N TYR A 55 4.08 2.19 -3.62
CA TYR A 55 3.23 1.37 -2.75
C TYR A 55 2.51 0.36 -3.63
N ASP A 56 3.27 -0.64 -4.10
CA ASP A 56 2.69 -1.83 -4.68
C ASP A 56 2.37 -2.79 -3.53
N PRO A 57 1.09 -2.89 -3.09
CA PRO A 57 0.73 -3.80 -2.02
C PRO A 57 1.17 -5.24 -2.35
N GLY A 58 1.26 -5.61 -3.63
CA GLY A 58 1.80 -6.89 -4.07
C GLY A 58 3.28 -7.09 -3.77
N GLN A 59 4.13 -6.09 -3.98
CA GLN A 59 5.56 -6.17 -3.64
C GLN A 59 5.79 -6.20 -2.13
N GLU A 60 5.08 -5.39 -1.36
CA GLU A 60 5.20 -5.44 0.11
C GLU A 60 4.63 -6.74 0.67
N LEU A 61 3.52 -7.26 0.12
CA LEU A 61 3.02 -8.60 0.41
C LEU A 61 4.09 -9.65 0.09
N THR A 62 4.65 -9.65 -1.11
CA THR A 62 5.69 -10.61 -1.53
C THR A 62 6.91 -10.57 -0.62
N LYS A 63 7.34 -9.37 -0.23
CA LYS A 63 8.49 -9.18 0.64
C LYS A 63 8.21 -9.67 2.06
N LEU A 64 7.02 -9.41 2.59
CA LEU A 64 6.61 -9.95 3.88
C LEU A 64 6.48 -11.47 3.82
N PHE A 65 5.82 -12.03 2.81
CA PHE A 65 5.72 -13.48 2.62
C PHE A 65 7.11 -14.12 2.56
N SER A 66 8.10 -13.50 1.91
CA SER A 66 9.48 -14.00 1.90
C SER A 66 10.16 -14.01 3.27
N MET A 67 9.70 -13.19 4.23
CA MET A 67 10.19 -13.23 5.62
C MET A 67 9.51 -14.31 6.46
N PHE A 68 8.27 -14.70 6.11
CA PHE A 68 7.51 -15.74 6.82
C PHE A 68 7.71 -17.14 6.22
N ASP A 69 7.93 -17.25 4.91
CA ASP A 69 8.24 -18.50 4.19
C ASP A 69 9.62 -19.03 4.56
N ARG A 70 9.69 -19.73 5.71
CA ARG A 70 10.92 -20.35 6.22
C ARG A 70 11.39 -21.52 5.36
N SER A 71 10.47 -22.21 4.69
CA SER A 71 10.76 -23.34 3.79
C SER A 71 11.21 -22.89 2.40
N ARG A 72 10.95 -21.64 2.02
CA ARG A 72 11.16 -21.08 0.67
C ARG A 72 10.46 -21.91 -0.41
N ASP A 73 9.32 -22.50 -0.08
CA ASP A 73 8.56 -23.34 -0.99
C ASP A 73 7.49 -22.58 -1.77
N GLY A 74 7.32 -21.28 -1.51
CA GLY A 74 6.31 -20.47 -2.19
C GLY A 74 4.95 -20.47 -1.48
N THR A 75 4.83 -21.08 -0.31
CA THR A 75 3.57 -21.24 0.42
C THR A 75 3.67 -20.74 1.86
N VAL A 76 2.55 -20.27 2.39
CA VAL A 76 2.42 -19.88 3.80
C VAL A 76 1.16 -20.51 4.38
N SER A 77 1.17 -20.76 5.69
CA SER A 77 -0.03 -21.25 6.37
C SER A 77 -1.09 -20.15 6.48
N SER A 78 -2.35 -20.56 6.61
CA SER A 78 -3.48 -19.64 6.82
C SER A 78 -3.26 -18.72 8.05
N GLN A 79 -2.56 -19.21 9.08
CA GLN A 79 -2.22 -18.43 10.27
C GLN A 79 -1.13 -17.38 10.00
N GLU A 80 -0.13 -17.72 9.20
CA GLU A 80 0.93 -16.78 8.79
C GLU A 80 0.37 -15.69 7.88
N LEU A 81 -0.56 -16.04 6.98
CA LEU A 81 -1.26 -15.06 6.14
C LEU A 81 -2.02 -14.02 6.99
N VAL A 82 -2.72 -14.44 8.05
CA VAL A 82 -3.40 -13.53 8.98
C VAL A 82 -2.42 -12.55 9.63
N GLN A 83 -1.25 -13.05 10.05
CA GLN A 83 -0.22 -12.18 10.65
C GLN A 83 0.33 -11.18 9.64
N VAL A 84 0.60 -11.60 8.41
CA VAL A 84 1.07 -10.72 7.33
C VAL A 84 0.04 -9.63 7.02
N ILE A 85 -1.23 -9.99 6.86
CA ILE A 85 -2.31 -9.02 6.56
C ILE A 85 -2.52 -8.03 7.72
N LYS A 86 -2.47 -8.49 8.97
CA LYS A 86 -2.55 -7.60 10.15
C LYS A 86 -1.34 -6.67 10.25
N SER A 87 -0.15 -7.12 9.81
CA SER A 87 1.05 -6.28 9.77
C SER A 87 1.02 -5.25 8.64
N LEU A 88 0.40 -5.57 7.51
CA LEU A 88 0.25 -4.67 6.36
C LEU A 88 -0.85 -3.64 6.54
N SER A 89 -1.99 -4.05 7.08
CA SER A 89 -3.15 -3.19 7.26
C SER A 89 -3.65 -3.27 8.69
N THR A 90 -3.54 -2.16 9.41
CA THR A 90 -4.11 -1.98 10.74
C THR A 90 -5.61 -1.64 10.71
N SER A 91 -6.20 -1.51 9.52
CA SER A 91 -7.59 -1.08 9.29
C SER A 91 -8.57 -2.21 8.97
N LEU A 92 -8.11 -3.44 8.67
CA LEU A 92 -9.00 -4.57 8.40
C LEU A 92 -9.50 -5.22 9.70
N SER A 93 -10.80 -5.50 9.76
CA SER A 93 -11.41 -6.23 10.88
C SER A 93 -11.15 -7.73 10.80
N GLU A 94 -11.28 -8.44 11.93
CA GLU A 94 -11.03 -9.88 11.98
C GLU A 94 -11.95 -10.68 11.04
N ASP A 95 -13.19 -10.22 10.83
CA ASP A 95 -14.11 -10.83 9.88
C ASP A 95 -13.66 -10.65 8.43
N GLN A 96 -13.16 -9.46 8.06
CA GLN A 96 -12.60 -9.21 6.73
C GLN A 96 -11.37 -10.09 6.49
N ILE A 97 -10.50 -10.23 7.49
CA ILE A 97 -9.30 -11.08 7.38
C ILE A 97 -9.69 -12.55 7.23
N LYS A 98 -10.71 -13.03 7.95
CA LYS A 98 -11.21 -14.41 7.77
C LYS A 98 -11.76 -14.66 6.36
N GLU A 99 -12.49 -13.70 5.80
CA GLU A 99 -12.98 -13.79 4.43
C GLU A 99 -11.82 -13.82 3.42
N ILE A 100 -10.79 -12.99 3.61
CA ILE A 100 -9.58 -12.99 2.77
C ILE A 100 -8.85 -14.34 2.85
N VAL A 101 -8.68 -14.90 4.05
CA VAL A 101 -8.04 -16.21 4.24
C VAL A 101 -8.86 -17.32 3.60
N LYS A 102 -10.19 -17.25 3.69
CA LYS A 102 -11.10 -18.22 3.08
C LYS A 102 -11.09 -18.14 1.56
N ASP A 103 -10.95 -16.95 0.99
CA ASP A 103 -10.80 -16.76 -0.45
C ASP A 103 -9.43 -17.25 -0.95
N ALA A 104 -8.40 -17.08 -0.12
CA ALA A 104 -7.04 -17.54 -0.39
C ALA A 104 -6.87 -19.06 -0.25
N ASP A 105 -7.65 -19.71 0.62
CA ASP A 105 -7.65 -21.15 0.88
C ASP A 105 -9.07 -21.74 0.84
N PRO A 106 -9.75 -21.71 -0.32
CA PRO A 106 -11.14 -22.18 -0.42
C PRO A 106 -11.25 -23.69 -0.16
N ASP A 107 -10.20 -24.43 -0.49
CA ASP A 107 -10.09 -25.87 -0.30
C ASP A 107 -9.66 -26.26 1.12
N GLN A 108 -9.38 -25.28 2.00
CA GLN A 108 -8.92 -25.49 3.39
C GLN A 108 -7.71 -26.43 3.46
N THR A 109 -6.80 -26.29 2.50
CA THR A 109 -5.57 -27.06 2.43
C THR A 109 -4.61 -26.71 3.57
N GLY A 110 -4.77 -25.53 4.17
CA GLY A 110 -3.87 -24.99 5.19
C GLY A 110 -2.56 -24.46 4.62
N SER A 111 -2.39 -24.46 3.30
CA SER A 111 -1.21 -23.96 2.60
C SER A 111 -1.61 -23.06 1.43
N ILE A 112 -1.26 -21.79 1.53
CA ILE A 112 -1.66 -20.75 0.59
C ILE A 112 -0.47 -20.37 -0.25
N ARG A 113 -0.62 -20.45 -1.57
CA ARG A 113 0.41 -20.04 -2.51
C ARG A 113 0.35 -18.53 -2.71
N TYR A 114 1.29 -17.80 -2.12
CA TYR A 114 1.21 -16.34 -2.06
C TYR A 114 1.20 -15.68 -3.44
N ALA A 115 1.83 -16.29 -4.44
CA ALA A 115 1.85 -15.76 -5.81
C ALA A 115 0.44 -15.68 -6.40
N ASP A 116 -0.39 -16.70 -6.18
CA ASP A 116 -1.79 -16.68 -6.64
C ASP A 116 -2.62 -15.70 -5.83
N PHE A 117 -2.37 -15.63 -4.52
CA PHE A 117 -3.07 -14.69 -3.64
C PHE A 117 -2.78 -13.23 -4.01
N VAL A 118 -1.51 -12.87 -4.22
CA VAL A 118 -1.11 -11.53 -4.67
C VAL A 118 -1.69 -11.24 -6.04
N HIS A 119 -1.69 -12.21 -6.96
CA HIS A 119 -2.30 -12.03 -8.28
C HIS A 119 -3.81 -11.73 -8.17
N ARG A 120 -4.55 -12.48 -7.34
CA ARG A 120 -5.99 -12.25 -7.10
C ARG A 120 -6.29 -10.93 -6.39
N LEU A 121 -5.39 -10.45 -5.55
CA LEU A 121 -5.57 -9.21 -4.79
C LEU A 121 -5.23 -7.96 -5.62
N LEU A 122 -4.49 -8.11 -6.71
CA LEU A 122 -4.10 -7.05 -7.64
C LEU A 122 -4.94 -7.00 -8.92
N GLU A 123 -5.86 -7.94 -9.11
CA GLU A 123 -6.83 -7.99 -10.22
C GLU A 123 -8.11 -7.22 -9.87
#